data_AF-A0A9P7KI75-F1
#
_entry.id   AF-A0A9P7KI75-F1
#
_cell.length_a   1.000
_cell.length_b   1.000
_cell.length_c   1.000
_cell.angle_alpha   90.00
_cell.angle_beta   90.00
_cell.angle_gamma   90.00
#
_symmetry.space_group_name_H-M   'P 1'
#
loop_
_entity.id
_entity.type
_entity.pdbx_description
1 polymer ?
#
loop_
_entity_poly.entity_id
_entity_poly.type
_entity_poly.pdbx_seq_one_letter_code
_entity_poly.pdbx_strand_id
1 'polypeptide(L)'
;MARGRTKAQANFQDKSWISAEESDEVVQYTVEIASWGHPLSQRRLKEHVDHILRKRLGSKFPSDSVGVNWTRHFIEKHSKRLHIYTAKPLDTARGQAVNPEANARYFDTVENVQLRGDSGKPIAPECTFAIDEIGFQPNGDEGFEKVIGAPGKKLQYKQQAGTCENTTVLVTVGAGGVALNPAIIFKGLAYLVRWKQDNPANAS
;
A
#
# COMPACT_ATOMS: atom_id res chain seq x y z
N MET A 1 -43.92 25.43 3.39
CA MET A 1 -43.20 24.58 2.42
C MET A 1 -42.60 23.38 3.15
N ALA A 2 -43.18 22.19 3.00
CA ALA A 2 -42.61 20.97 3.58
C ALA A 2 -41.45 20.49 2.68
N ARG A 3 -40.21 20.50 3.20
CA ARG A 3 -39.07 19.89 2.50
C ARG A 3 -39.29 18.37 2.44
N GLY A 4 -39.59 17.85 1.25
CA GLY A 4 -39.68 16.41 1.02
C GLY A 4 -38.35 15.73 1.34
N ARG A 5 -38.37 14.75 2.23
CA ARG A 5 -37.20 13.91 2.53
C ARG A 5 -36.94 12.99 1.34
N THR A 6 -35.67 12.79 0.98
CA THR A 6 -35.32 11.86 -0.09
C THR A 6 -35.57 10.41 0.36
N LYS A 7 -35.84 9.49 -0.58
CA LYS A 7 -36.02 8.05 -0.26
C LYS A 7 -34.84 7.48 0.53
N ALA A 8 -33.62 7.96 0.28
CA ALA A 8 -32.43 7.57 1.02
C ALA A 8 -32.45 8.06 2.48
N GLN A 9 -32.93 9.28 2.74
CA GLN A 9 -33.08 9.83 4.08
C GLN A 9 -34.15 9.08 4.90
N ALA A 10 -35.29 8.74 4.29
CA ALA A 10 -36.37 8.00 4.95
C ALA A 10 -35.95 6.54 5.24
N ASN A 11 -35.34 5.84 4.28
CA ASN A 11 -34.86 4.47 4.50
C ASN A 11 -33.78 4.39 5.59
N PHE A 12 -32.95 5.42 5.75
CA PHE A 12 -31.96 5.42 6.83
C PHE A 12 -32.60 5.73 8.19
N GLN A 13 -33.47 6.75 8.28
CA GLN A 13 -34.09 7.11 9.57
C GLN A 13 -34.99 6.00 10.11
N ASP A 14 -35.73 5.33 9.23
CA ASP A 14 -36.79 4.41 9.64
C ASP A 14 -36.44 2.93 9.41
N LYS A 15 -35.38 2.61 8.65
CA LYS A 15 -34.97 1.23 8.28
C LYS A 15 -33.47 0.95 8.38
N SER A 16 -32.69 1.81 9.05
CA SER A 16 -31.27 1.54 9.28
C SER A 16 -31.08 0.45 10.33
N TRP A 17 -30.23 -0.53 10.01
CA TRP A 17 -29.79 -1.55 10.97
C TRP A 17 -28.90 -0.97 12.07
N ILE A 18 -28.07 0.01 11.74
CA ILE A 18 -27.13 0.66 12.67
C ILE A 18 -27.80 1.81 13.43
N SER A 19 -27.55 1.92 14.73
CA SER A 19 -28.04 3.04 15.55
C SER A 19 -27.27 4.33 15.25
N ALA A 20 -27.77 5.47 15.73
CA ALA A 20 -27.07 6.74 15.58
C ALA A 20 -25.73 6.77 16.34
N GLU A 21 -25.68 6.17 17.53
CA GLU A 21 -24.48 6.06 18.37
C GLU A 21 -23.43 5.15 17.72
N GLU A 22 -23.82 3.94 17.31
CA GLU A 22 -22.95 3.01 16.61
C GLU A 22 -22.41 3.63 15.30
N SER A 23 -23.27 4.36 14.60
CA SER A 23 -22.87 5.07 13.39
C SER A 23 -21.81 6.13 13.66
N ASP A 24 -21.86 6.81 14.80
CA ASP A 24 -20.88 7.82 15.17
C ASP A 24 -19.53 7.18 15.55
N GLU A 25 -19.56 6.10 16.32
CA GLU A 25 -18.38 5.31 16.69
C GLU A 25 -17.67 4.73 15.45
N VAL A 26 -18.43 4.17 14.50
CA VAL A 26 -17.87 3.63 13.25
C VAL A 26 -17.19 4.73 12.43
N VAL A 27 -17.78 5.94 12.37
CA VAL A 27 -17.16 7.08 11.68
C VAL A 27 -15.87 7.49 12.40
N GLN A 28 -15.91 7.59 13.73
CA GLN A 28 -14.75 7.98 14.53
C GLN A 28 -13.59 6.99 14.37
N TYR A 29 -13.86 5.70 14.52
CA TYR A 29 -12.90 4.62 14.31
C TYR A 29 -12.29 4.65 12.90
N THR A 30 -13.13 4.86 11.87
CA THR A 30 -12.67 4.93 10.48
C THR A 30 -11.68 6.09 10.26
N VAL A 31 -11.96 7.26 10.85
CA VAL A 31 -11.08 8.43 10.77
C VAL A 31 -9.77 8.22 11.53
N GLU A 32 -9.85 7.64 12.73
CA GLU A 32 -8.68 7.38 13.59
C GLU A 32 -7.71 6.41 12.94
N ILE A 33 -8.21 5.26 12.48
CA ILE A 33 -7.39 4.23 11.81
C ILE A 33 -6.78 4.76 10.49
N ALA A 34 -7.52 5.61 9.76
CA ALA A 34 -6.96 6.30 8.60
C ALA A 34 -5.87 7.30 9.00
N SER A 35 -5.98 7.96 10.14
CA SER A 35 -4.94 8.88 10.64
C SER A 35 -3.63 8.16 10.98
N TRP A 36 -3.71 6.91 11.44
CA TRP A 36 -2.56 6.04 11.71
C TRP A 36 -1.94 5.42 10.46
N GLY A 37 -2.51 5.68 9.27
CA GLY A 37 -1.97 5.15 8.00
C GLY A 37 -2.49 3.76 7.62
N HIS A 38 -3.53 3.26 8.29
CA HIS A 38 -4.17 1.98 7.97
C HIS A 38 -5.62 2.15 7.50
N PRO A 39 -5.90 3.02 6.52
CA PRO A 39 -7.27 3.39 6.16
C PRO A 39 -8.08 2.18 5.70
N LEU A 40 -9.36 2.13 6.09
CA LEU A 40 -10.26 1.04 5.74
C LEU A 40 -10.71 1.15 4.29
N SER A 41 -10.84 0.01 3.59
CA SER A 41 -11.57 -0.05 2.33
C SER A 41 -13.06 -0.25 2.56
N GLN A 42 -13.86 -0.05 1.51
CA GLN A 42 -15.31 -0.26 1.60
C GLN A 42 -15.66 -1.69 2.05
N ARG A 43 -14.90 -2.69 1.61
CA ARG A 43 -15.08 -4.08 2.06
C ARG A 43 -14.82 -4.21 3.56
N ARG A 44 -13.71 -3.67 4.07
CA ARG A 44 -13.36 -3.74 5.50
C ARG A 44 -14.36 -3.00 6.38
N LEU A 45 -14.82 -1.82 5.95
CA LEU A 45 -15.87 -1.09 6.65
C LEU A 45 -17.15 -1.93 6.76
N LYS A 46 -17.53 -2.64 5.69
CA LYS A 46 -18.67 -3.56 5.69
C LYS A 46 -18.48 -4.69 6.71
N GLU A 47 -17.33 -5.37 6.67
CA GLU A 47 -17.01 -6.48 7.58
C GLU A 47 -17.08 -6.05 9.06
N HIS A 48 -16.54 -4.87 9.40
CA HIS A 48 -16.61 -4.31 10.76
C HIS A 48 -18.05 -4.05 11.20
N VAL A 49 -18.87 -3.45 10.34
CA VAL A 49 -20.28 -3.15 10.65
C VAL A 49 -21.09 -4.44 10.77
N ASP A 50 -20.88 -5.41 9.89
CA ASP A 50 -21.54 -6.72 9.99
C ASP A 50 -21.21 -7.41 11.31
N HIS A 51 -19.97 -7.30 11.79
CA HIS A 51 -19.55 -7.87 13.06
C HIS A 51 -20.28 -7.24 14.26
N ILE A 52 -20.41 -5.91 14.27
CA ILE A 52 -21.16 -5.17 15.29
C ILE A 52 -22.63 -5.61 15.27
N LEU A 53 -23.25 -5.63 14.09
CA LEU A 53 -24.67 -5.98 13.93
C LEU A 53 -24.93 -7.45 14.29
N ARG A 54 -24.05 -8.38 13.92
CA ARG A 54 -24.16 -9.80 14.32
C ARG A 54 -24.08 -9.97 15.83
N LYS A 55 -23.19 -9.22 16.50
CA LYS A 55 -23.10 -9.26 17.97
C LYS A 55 -24.33 -8.69 18.65
N ARG A 56 -24.90 -7.58 18.15
CA ARG A 56 -26.05 -6.92 18.78
C ARG A 56 -27.39 -7.60 18.46
N LEU A 57 -27.60 -8.00 17.21
CA LEU A 57 -28.89 -8.48 16.71
C LEU A 57 -28.96 -10.01 16.61
N GLY A 58 -27.82 -10.70 16.62
CA GLY A 58 -27.76 -12.17 16.57
C GLY A 58 -28.52 -12.73 15.37
N SER A 59 -29.45 -13.65 15.63
CA SER A 59 -30.28 -14.30 14.62
C SER A 59 -31.29 -13.38 13.92
N LYS A 60 -31.51 -12.15 14.43
CA LYS A 60 -32.38 -11.15 13.77
C LYS A 60 -31.68 -10.43 12.62
N PHE A 61 -30.35 -10.53 12.54
CA PHE A 61 -29.58 -9.98 11.42
C PHE A 61 -29.50 -11.03 10.29
N PRO A 62 -29.74 -10.64 9.02
CA PRO A 62 -29.62 -11.55 7.90
C PRO A 62 -28.24 -12.21 7.83
N SER A 63 -28.20 -13.47 7.38
CA SER A 63 -26.93 -14.17 7.07
C SER A 63 -26.10 -13.40 6.05
N ASP A 64 -26.79 -12.76 5.11
CA ASP A 64 -26.24 -12.22 3.87
C ASP A 64 -25.65 -10.81 4.02
N SER A 65 -25.29 -10.40 5.25
CA SER A 65 -24.63 -9.11 5.58
C SER A 65 -25.45 -7.86 5.23
N VAL A 66 -24.93 -6.67 5.52
CA VAL A 66 -25.52 -5.43 5.01
C VAL A 66 -25.49 -5.39 3.47
N GLY A 67 -26.50 -4.76 2.88
CA GLY A 67 -26.65 -4.72 1.42
C GLY A 67 -25.45 -4.14 0.68
N VAL A 68 -25.26 -4.54 -0.58
CA VAL A 68 -24.08 -4.21 -1.40
C VAL A 68 -23.82 -2.69 -1.51
N ASN A 69 -24.87 -1.87 -1.51
CA ASN A 69 -24.78 -0.41 -1.61
C ASN A 69 -24.69 0.31 -0.25
N TRP A 70 -24.73 -0.42 0.87
CA TRP A 70 -24.81 0.18 2.20
C TRP A 70 -23.61 1.07 2.51
N THR A 71 -22.40 0.61 2.22
CA THR A 71 -21.15 1.35 2.47
C THR A 71 -21.10 2.66 1.70
N ARG A 72 -21.51 2.65 0.43
CA ARG A 72 -21.60 3.87 -0.38
C ARG A 72 -22.56 4.87 0.24
N HIS A 73 -23.76 4.45 0.61
CA HIS A 73 -24.77 5.33 1.22
C HIS A 73 -24.35 5.83 2.60
N PHE A 74 -23.64 5.01 3.37
CA PHE A 74 -23.06 5.40 4.65
C PHE A 74 -22.02 6.51 4.47
N ILE A 75 -21.10 6.35 3.52
CA ILE A 75 -20.08 7.37 3.22
C ILE A 75 -20.71 8.66 2.69
N GLU A 76 -21.68 8.57 1.77
CA GLU A 76 -22.41 9.73 1.23
C GLU A 76 -23.10 10.53 2.34
N LYS A 77 -23.77 9.83 3.27
CA LYS A 77 -24.45 10.45 4.41
C LYS A 77 -23.46 11.16 5.34
N HIS A 78 -22.31 10.53 5.60
CA HIS A 78 -21.28 11.05 6.48
C HIS A 78 -20.17 11.81 5.71
N SER A 79 -20.48 12.33 4.51
CA SER A 79 -19.53 13.02 3.62
C SER A 79 -18.84 14.24 4.24
N LYS A 80 -19.44 14.85 5.27
CA LYS A 80 -18.78 15.91 6.07
C LYS A 80 -17.60 15.41 6.90
N ARG A 81 -17.52 14.11 7.18
CA ARG A 81 -16.50 13.45 8.03
C ARG A 81 -15.74 12.34 7.31
N LEU A 82 -16.28 11.78 6.23
CA LEU A 82 -15.68 10.70 5.45
C LEU A 82 -15.56 11.08 3.98
N HIS A 83 -14.45 10.70 3.37
CA HIS A 83 -14.18 10.86 1.95
C HIS A 83 -13.44 9.62 1.40
N ILE A 84 -13.66 9.30 0.13
CA ILE A 84 -13.00 8.18 -0.54
C ILE A 84 -11.76 8.68 -1.27
N TYR A 85 -10.64 8.01 -1.02
CA TYR A 85 -9.34 8.27 -1.63
C TYR A 85 -8.88 7.07 -2.43
N THR A 86 -8.14 7.32 -3.51
CA THR A 86 -7.33 6.28 -4.14
C THR A 86 -6.04 6.15 -3.34
N ALA A 87 -5.82 5.01 -2.68
CA ALA A 87 -4.58 4.77 -1.96
C ALA A 87 -3.41 4.74 -2.95
N LYS A 88 -2.33 5.45 -2.62
CA LYS A 88 -1.04 5.29 -3.31
C LYS A 88 -0.05 4.59 -2.37
N PRO A 89 0.74 3.63 -2.87
CA PRO A 89 1.85 3.08 -2.10
C PRO A 89 2.85 4.20 -1.75
N LEU A 90 3.59 4.00 -0.66
CA LEU A 90 4.51 4.97 -0.03
C LEU A 90 5.72 5.38 -0.91
N ASP A 91 5.76 4.96 -2.16
CA ASP A 91 6.81 5.27 -3.14
C ASP A 91 6.99 6.79 -3.39
N THR A 92 6.01 7.60 -3.00
CA THR A 92 6.09 9.07 -3.12
C THR A 92 7.13 9.71 -2.18
N ALA A 93 7.54 9.01 -1.11
CA ALA A 93 8.65 9.43 -0.26
C ALA A 93 10.02 9.38 -0.99
N ARG A 94 10.17 8.46 -1.95
CA ARG A 94 11.37 8.39 -2.81
C ARG A 94 11.43 9.56 -3.79
N GLY A 95 10.28 10.03 -4.27
CA GLY A 95 10.20 11.20 -5.14
C GLY A 95 10.70 12.51 -4.53
N GLN A 96 10.70 12.64 -3.19
CA GLN A 96 11.18 13.84 -2.50
C GLN A 96 12.70 13.87 -2.29
N ALA A 97 13.40 12.75 -2.47
CA ALA A 97 14.86 12.66 -2.38
C ALA A 97 15.58 12.98 -3.71
N VAL A 98 14.82 13.15 -4.80
CA VAL A 98 15.34 13.46 -6.13
C VAL A 98 15.52 14.97 -6.25
N ASN A 99 16.75 15.46 -6.08
CA ASN A 99 17.09 16.87 -6.30
C ASN A 99 18.00 17.02 -7.54
N PRO A 100 17.90 18.14 -8.31
CA PRO A 100 18.65 18.32 -9.54
C PRO A 100 20.17 18.23 -9.37
N GLU A 101 20.70 18.71 -8.25
CA GLU A 101 22.15 18.72 -7.97
C GLU A 101 22.69 17.30 -7.71
N ALA A 102 21.97 16.49 -6.93
CA ALA A 102 22.32 15.11 -6.65
C ALA A 102 22.25 14.25 -7.91
N ASN A 103 21.23 14.48 -8.75
CA ASN A 103 21.14 13.82 -10.05
C ASN A 103 22.31 14.21 -10.96
N ALA A 104 22.64 15.51 -11.04
CA ALA A 104 23.77 15.97 -11.84
C ALA A 104 25.09 15.33 -11.37
N ARG A 105 25.39 15.40 -10.07
CA ARG A 105 26.58 14.76 -9.49
C ARG A 105 26.61 13.25 -9.72
N TYR A 106 25.47 12.58 -9.64
CA TYR A 106 25.37 11.15 -9.93
C TYR A 106 25.75 10.86 -11.38
N PHE A 107 25.15 11.56 -12.35
CA PHE A 107 25.45 11.36 -13.78
C PHE A 107 26.90 11.71 -14.11
N ASP A 108 27.44 12.81 -13.56
CA ASP A 108 28.85 13.17 -13.71
C ASP A 108 29.78 12.06 -13.17
N THR A 109 29.42 11.46 -12.03
CA THR A 109 30.22 10.37 -11.43
C THR A 109 30.16 9.11 -12.29
N VAL A 110 28.97 8.72 -12.75
CA VAL A 110 28.78 7.56 -13.63
C VAL A 110 29.55 7.74 -14.93
N GLU A 111 29.47 8.91 -15.57
CA GLU A 111 30.19 9.22 -16.80
C GLU A 111 31.72 9.15 -16.59
N ASN A 112 32.22 9.78 -15.52
CA ASN A 112 33.66 9.74 -15.22
C ASN A 112 34.16 8.31 -15.00
N VAL A 113 33.41 7.49 -14.24
CA VAL A 113 33.77 6.09 -13.99
C VAL A 113 33.73 5.27 -15.28
N GLN A 114 32.69 5.43 -16.10
CA GLN A 114 32.57 4.72 -17.37
C GLN A 114 33.65 5.10 -18.39
N LEU A 115 34.01 6.39 -18.48
CA LEU A 115 34.98 6.87 -19.46
C LEU A 115 36.45 6.71 -19.01
N ARG A 116 36.71 6.67 -17.70
CA ARG A 116 38.08 6.71 -17.18
C ARG A 116 38.47 5.49 -16.36
N GLY A 117 37.53 4.75 -15.79
CA GLY A 117 37.82 3.56 -14.96
C GLY A 117 38.95 3.76 -13.95
N ASP A 118 39.48 2.65 -13.40
CA ASP A 118 40.65 2.73 -12.49
C ASP A 118 41.99 2.86 -13.24
N SER A 119 41.99 2.52 -14.53
CA SER A 119 43.18 2.49 -15.39
C SER A 119 43.36 3.72 -16.28
N GLY A 120 42.49 4.73 -16.14
CA GLY A 120 42.46 5.91 -17.01
C GLY A 120 41.87 5.64 -18.41
N LYS A 121 41.18 4.52 -18.60
CA LYS A 121 40.57 4.08 -19.87
C LYS A 121 39.08 3.78 -19.68
N PRO A 122 38.28 3.84 -20.77
CA PRO A 122 36.87 3.48 -20.71
C PRO A 122 36.67 2.04 -20.23
N ILE A 123 35.66 1.83 -19.40
CA ILE A 123 35.20 0.49 -19.01
C ILE A 123 34.69 -0.21 -20.26
N ALA A 124 35.19 -1.41 -20.51
CA ALA A 124 34.77 -2.18 -21.66
C ALA A 124 33.27 -2.56 -21.55
N PRO A 125 32.50 -2.54 -22.65
CA PRO A 125 31.07 -2.90 -22.63
C PRO A 125 30.81 -4.29 -22.04
N GLU A 126 31.70 -5.25 -22.28
CA GLU A 126 31.66 -6.60 -21.72
C GLU A 126 31.82 -6.66 -20.19
N CYS A 127 32.31 -5.59 -19.57
CA CYS A 127 32.45 -5.45 -18.12
C CYS A 127 31.34 -4.59 -17.49
N THR A 128 30.37 -4.14 -18.28
CA THR A 128 29.26 -3.30 -17.79
C THR A 128 28.01 -4.15 -17.63
N PHE A 129 27.54 -4.32 -16.40
CA PHE A 129 26.35 -5.10 -16.07
C PHE A 129 25.33 -4.23 -15.34
N ALA A 130 24.08 -4.26 -15.81
CA ALA A 130 22.94 -3.71 -15.10
C ALA A 130 22.22 -4.85 -14.38
N ILE A 131 22.01 -4.68 -13.08
CA ILE A 131 21.26 -5.62 -12.24
C ILE A 131 19.99 -4.89 -11.80
N ASP A 132 18.85 -5.54 -11.97
CA ASP A 132 17.58 -5.06 -11.44
C ASP A 132 16.90 -6.13 -10.58
N GLU A 133 16.14 -5.69 -9.58
CA GLU A 133 15.43 -6.54 -8.64
C GLU A 133 13.92 -6.44 -8.86
N ILE A 134 13.27 -7.58 -9.10
CA ILE A 134 11.81 -7.69 -9.06
C ILE A 134 11.38 -8.57 -7.90
N GLY A 135 10.55 -8.00 -7.02
CA GLY A 135 9.94 -8.71 -5.90
C GLY A 135 8.54 -9.21 -6.28
N PHE A 136 8.29 -10.50 -6.10
CA PHE A 136 6.96 -11.09 -6.21
C PHE A 136 6.40 -11.36 -4.82
N GLN A 137 5.28 -10.69 -4.50
CA GLN A 137 4.54 -10.94 -3.27
C GLN A 137 3.40 -11.94 -3.55
N PRO A 138 3.32 -13.08 -2.84
CA PRO A 138 2.28 -14.08 -3.06
C PRO A 138 0.86 -13.56 -2.72
N ASN A 139 0.75 -12.48 -1.94
CA ASN A 139 -0.52 -11.92 -1.49
C ASN A 139 -1.12 -10.84 -2.40
N GLY A 140 -0.59 -10.59 -3.59
CA GLY A 140 -1.33 -10.06 -4.75
C GLY A 140 -2.11 -8.73 -4.63
N ASP A 141 -2.03 -8.00 -3.52
CA ASP A 141 -2.82 -6.78 -3.30
C ASP A 141 -2.13 -5.52 -3.86
N GLU A 142 -1.51 -5.66 -5.04
CA GLU A 142 -1.02 -4.54 -5.85
C GLU A 142 -2.17 -3.96 -6.68
N GLY A 143 -3.10 -3.32 -5.98
CA GLY A 143 -4.18 -2.56 -6.58
C GLY A 143 -4.29 -1.19 -5.94
N PHE A 144 -4.61 -0.18 -6.74
CA PHE A 144 -5.10 1.11 -6.25
C PHE A 144 -6.42 0.89 -5.51
N GLU A 145 -6.36 0.51 -4.24
CA GLU A 145 -7.56 0.28 -3.43
C GLU A 145 -8.20 1.62 -3.07
N LYS A 146 -9.54 1.69 -3.20
CA LYS A 146 -10.30 2.83 -2.70
C LYS A 146 -10.44 2.73 -1.18
N VAL A 147 -9.80 3.65 -0.48
CA VAL A 147 -9.75 3.71 0.98
C VAL A 147 -10.52 4.92 1.52
N ILE A 148 -10.95 4.85 2.77
CA ILE A 148 -11.79 5.85 3.42
C ILE A 148 -10.95 6.63 4.43
N GLY A 149 -11.10 7.95 4.46
CA GLY A 149 -10.43 8.84 5.42
C GLY A 149 -11.19 10.14 5.66
N ALA A 150 -10.64 11.00 6.52
CA ALA A 150 -11.21 12.31 6.79
C ALA A 150 -11.10 13.25 5.55
N PRO A 151 -12.09 14.11 5.30
CA PRO A 151 -12.07 15.06 4.20
C PRO A 151 -10.96 16.09 4.36
N GLY A 152 -10.51 16.67 3.24
CA GLY A 152 -9.51 17.73 3.20
C GLY A 152 -8.06 17.26 3.01
N LYS A 153 -7.77 15.96 3.13
CA LYS A 153 -6.47 15.40 2.70
C LYS A 153 -6.45 15.26 1.18
N LYS A 154 -5.32 15.56 0.53
CA LYS A 154 -5.14 15.34 -0.93
C LYS A 154 -4.82 13.88 -1.26
N LEU A 155 -4.19 13.17 -0.32
CA LEU A 155 -3.73 11.80 -0.50
C LEU A 155 -3.77 11.06 0.84
N GLN A 156 -4.17 9.80 0.81
CA GLN A 156 -4.11 8.90 1.95
C GLN A 156 -3.11 7.79 1.63
N TYR A 157 -2.05 7.70 2.43
CA TYR A 157 -1.08 6.62 2.34
C TYR A 157 -1.61 5.40 3.09
N LYS A 158 -1.41 4.22 2.49
CA LYS A 158 -1.66 2.92 3.11
C LYS A 158 -0.30 2.35 3.49
N GLN A 159 -0.01 2.29 4.79
CA GLN A 159 1.08 1.45 5.29
C GLN A 159 0.63 0.00 5.14
N GLN A 160 1.20 -0.68 4.16
CA GLN A 160 1.01 -2.10 3.96
C GLN A 160 2.10 -2.81 4.75
N ALA A 161 1.72 -3.50 5.82
CA ALA A 161 2.56 -4.54 6.37
C ALA A 161 2.58 -5.66 5.33
N GLY A 162 3.50 -5.56 4.37
CA GLY A 162 3.81 -6.68 3.50
C GLY A 162 4.25 -7.82 4.43
N THR A 163 3.63 -8.98 4.31
CA THR A 163 4.32 -10.19 4.72
C THR A 163 5.68 -10.15 4.03
N CYS A 164 6.79 -10.16 4.76
CA CYS A 164 8.16 -10.25 4.20
C CYS A 164 8.42 -11.61 3.52
N GLU A 165 7.39 -12.20 2.93
CA GLU A 165 7.43 -13.35 2.08
C GLU A 165 7.48 -12.81 0.65
N ASN A 166 8.64 -12.29 0.26
CA ASN A 166 8.92 -11.94 -1.13
C ASN A 166 9.75 -13.06 -1.77
N THR A 167 9.37 -13.45 -2.99
CA THR A 167 10.31 -14.12 -3.88
C THR A 167 10.96 -13.02 -4.69
N THR A 168 12.26 -12.84 -4.53
CA THR A 168 13.03 -11.86 -5.28
C THR A 168 13.66 -12.53 -6.49
N VAL A 169 13.49 -11.95 -7.67
CA VAL A 169 14.23 -12.34 -8.88
C VAL A 169 15.19 -11.22 -9.23
N LEU A 170 16.48 -11.54 -9.30
CA LEU A 170 17.52 -10.64 -9.77
C LEU A 170 17.78 -10.95 -11.23
N VAL A 171 17.58 -9.95 -12.09
CA VAL A 171 17.88 -10.04 -13.52
C VAL A 171 19.13 -9.22 -13.80
N THR A 172 20.10 -9.81 -14.50
CA THR A 172 21.35 -9.12 -14.85
C THR A 172 21.54 -9.13 -16.36
N VAL A 173 21.71 -7.94 -16.94
CA VAL A 173 21.96 -7.75 -18.37
C VAL A 173 23.30 -7.04 -18.55
N GLY A 174 24.19 -7.64 -19.34
CA GLY A 174 25.45 -7.04 -19.75
C GLY A 174 25.27 -6.12 -20.97
N ALA A 175 26.04 -5.03 -21.03
CA ALA A 175 26.02 -4.10 -22.17
C ALA A 175 26.57 -4.75 -23.46
N GLY A 176 27.30 -5.86 -23.36
CA GLY A 176 27.69 -6.70 -24.49
C GLY A 176 26.55 -7.54 -25.11
N GLY A 177 25.30 -7.35 -24.68
CA GLY A 177 24.13 -8.05 -25.23
C GLY A 177 23.86 -9.43 -24.63
N VAL A 178 24.55 -9.79 -23.54
CA VAL A 178 24.40 -11.07 -22.85
C VAL A 178 23.58 -10.86 -21.59
N ALA A 179 22.54 -11.67 -21.40
CA ALA A 179 21.81 -11.74 -20.13
C ALA A 179 22.33 -12.93 -19.31
N LEU A 180 22.59 -12.73 -18.02
CA LEU A 180 22.89 -13.83 -17.11
C LEU A 180 21.59 -14.53 -16.69
N ASN A 181 21.70 -15.80 -16.31
CA ASN A 181 20.57 -16.52 -15.75
C ASN A 181 20.05 -15.78 -14.51
N PRO A 182 18.72 -15.58 -14.39
CA PRO A 182 18.15 -14.87 -13.26
C PRO A 182 18.42 -15.63 -11.96
N ALA A 183 18.80 -14.91 -10.92
CA ALA A 183 18.94 -15.48 -9.58
C ALA A 183 17.61 -15.32 -8.85
N ILE A 184 17.03 -16.46 -8.42
CA ILE A 184 15.75 -16.47 -7.70
C ILE A 184 16.04 -16.74 -6.22
N ILE A 185 15.71 -15.77 -5.39
CA ILE A 185 15.81 -15.85 -3.93
C ILE A 185 14.41 -16.11 -3.39
N PHE A 186 14.23 -17.32 -2.88
CA PHE A 186 13.00 -17.71 -2.19
C PHE A 186 13.03 -17.31 -0.72
N LYS A 187 11.85 -17.33 -0.09
CA LYS A 187 11.71 -17.23 1.36
C LYS A 187 12.65 -18.20 2.07
N GLY A 188 13.47 -17.67 2.97
CA GLY A 188 14.28 -18.50 3.87
C GLY A 188 13.38 -19.32 4.81
N LEU A 189 13.61 -20.64 4.87
CA LEU A 189 12.89 -21.54 5.78
C LEU A 189 13.39 -21.38 7.23
N ALA A 190 14.68 -21.17 7.40
CA ALA A 190 15.34 -21.02 8.68
C ALA A 190 16.61 -20.18 8.52
N TYR A 191 17.00 -19.49 9.59
CA TYR A 191 18.26 -18.76 9.65
C TYR A 191 19.38 -19.68 10.16
N LEU A 192 20.44 -19.86 9.38
CA LEU A 192 21.62 -20.60 9.83
C LEU A 192 22.49 -19.71 10.72
N VAL A 193 22.50 -19.99 12.02
CA VAL A 193 23.28 -19.25 13.04
C VAL A 193 24.78 -19.13 12.70
N ARG A 194 25.31 -20.08 11.91
CA ARG A 194 26.69 -20.05 11.39
C ARG A 194 27.01 -18.83 10.50
N TRP A 195 26.02 -18.20 9.86
CA TRP A 195 26.24 -16.97 9.08
C TRP A 195 26.65 -15.76 9.93
N LYS A 196 26.52 -15.87 11.26
CA LYS A 196 26.97 -14.85 12.21
C LYS A 196 28.40 -15.05 12.70
N GLN A 197 29.09 -16.11 12.28
CA GLN A 197 30.43 -16.43 12.75
C GLN A 197 31.45 -16.16 11.65
N ASP A 198 32.24 -15.14 11.91
CA ASP A 198 33.29 -14.53 11.08
C ASP A 198 32.75 -13.61 9.96
N ASN A 199 32.85 -12.30 10.21
CA ASN A 199 32.66 -11.24 9.20
C ASN A 199 34.05 -10.75 8.77
N PRO A 200 34.76 -11.47 7.90
CA PRO A 200 36.12 -11.11 7.49
C PRO A 200 36.18 -9.76 6.77
N ALA A 201 35.05 -9.25 6.30
CA ALA A 201 34.96 -7.96 5.60
C ALA A 201 34.67 -6.77 6.54
N ASN A 202 34.35 -6.99 7.82
CA ASN A 202 33.93 -5.93 8.76
C ASN A 202 32.87 -4.96 8.20
N ALA A 203 32.03 -5.42 7.26
CA ALA A 203 30.96 -4.59 6.71
C ALA A 203 29.88 -4.38 7.78
N SER A 204 29.54 -3.11 8.04
CA SER A 204 28.51 -2.66 9.00
C SER A 204 27.11 -2.68 8.41
#